data_AF-A0A317DIG0-F1
#
_entry.id   AF-A0A317DIG0-F1
#
_cell.length_a   1.000
_cell.length_b   1.000
_cell.length_c   1.000
_cell.angle_alpha   90.00
_cell.angle_beta   90.00
_cell.angle_gamma   90.00
#
_symmetry.space_group_name_H-M   'P 1'
#
loop_
_entity.id
_entity.type
_entity.pdbx_description
1 polymer ?
#
loop_
_entity_poly.entity_id
_entity_poly.type
_entity_poly.pdbx_seq_one_letter_code
_entity_poly.pdbx_strand_id
1 'polypeptide(L)'
;MRGGLHGPNVITVGESVLLLVAVSGGEAVHLARWHEPTGPGRGAVPDHYLAGGDSEREAVQRRYDVEALRQPIWEHTTMCGRVWALMVGGDGGTLSRYREAAFAPTCRRCLTLMDRLFPAPAVDRRVPVVAQVVCDVVREHGYAEVRQVPGDQLAVLRKEIRSLIRQQTGHAVQTLVHGDLLLVVCDPLRDAEAEMRAAAEAVEAVLFGDQPLPAARPERPWVVTWTAWDLG
;
A
#
# COMPACT_ATOMS: atom_id res chain seq x y z
N MET A 1 -28.58 5.29 16.85
CA MET A 1 -27.64 6.13 17.64
C MET A 1 -28.40 6.73 18.80
N ARG A 2 -28.17 6.27 20.05
CA ARG A 2 -28.72 6.92 21.24
C ARG A 2 -27.76 8.05 21.66
N GLY A 3 -28.27 9.28 21.61
CA GLY A 3 -27.74 10.52 22.22
C GLY A 3 -26.22 10.66 22.40
N GLY A 4 -25.50 11.14 21.37
CA GLY A 4 -24.18 11.78 21.52
C GLY A 4 -22.99 10.91 21.95
N LEU A 5 -23.18 9.62 22.23
CA LEU A 5 -22.10 8.69 22.58
C LEU A 5 -21.48 8.03 21.35
N HIS A 6 -20.17 7.85 21.37
CA HIS A 6 -19.40 7.22 20.28
C HIS A 6 -19.31 5.70 20.46
N GLY A 7 -19.44 4.95 19.36
CA GLY A 7 -19.29 3.50 19.36
C GLY A 7 -17.82 3.05 19.30
N PRO A 8 -17.59 1.74 19.06
CA PRO A 8 -16.26 1.23 18.76
C PRO A 8 -15.62 1.94 17.55
N ASN A 9 -14.32 2.21 17.62
CA ASN A 9 -13.53 2.84 16.57
C ASN A 9 -13.25 1.85 15.43
N VAL A 10 -14.11 1.90 14.41
CA VAL A 10 -14.13 0.93 13.32
C VAL A 10 -13.95 1.62 11.97
N ILE A 11 -13.41 0.87 11.02
CA ILE A 11 -13.42 1.23 9.60
C ILE A 11 -14.23 0.19 8.82
N THR A 12 -14.84 0.63 7.73
CA THR A 12 -15.56 -0.26 6.80
C THR A 12 -14.74 -0.45 5.54
N VAL A 13 -14.53 -1.70 5.15
CA VAL A 13 -13.73 -2.09 3.99
C VAL A 13 -14.52 -3.12 3.19
N GLY A 14 -15.10 -2.68 2.07
CA GLY A 14 -16.11 -3.47 1.36
C GLY A 14 -17.29 -3.77 2.28
N GLU A 15 -17.62 -5.05 2.45
CA GLU A 15 -18.67 -5.52 3.36
C GLU A 15 -18.14 -5.83 4.77
N SER A 16 -16.83 -5.73 5.00
CA SER A 16 -16.21 -6.05 6.28
C SER A 16 -16.13 -4.84 7.20
N VAL A 17 -16.47 -5.05 8.47
CA VAL A 17 -16.23 -4.08 9.56
C VAL A 17 -14.99 -4.50 10.33
N LEU A 18 -14.04 -3.58 10.48
CA LEU A 18 -12.75 -3.83 11.13
C LEU A 18 -12.52 -2.86 12.27
N LEU A 19 -12.10 -3.37 13.43
CA LEU A 19 -11.77 -2.58 14.62
C LEU A 19 -10.32 -2.12 14.60
N LEU A 20 -10.07 -0.84 14.88
CA LEU A 20 -8.73 -0.30 15.09
C LEU A 20 -8.25 -0.65 16.50
N VAL A 21 -7.19 -1.43 16.59
CA VAL A 21 -6.67 -1.95 17.86
C VAL A 21 -5.17 -1.71 17.98
N ALA A 22 -4.70 -1.63 19.21
CA ALA A 22 -3.28 -1.54 19.51
C ALA A 22 -2.79 -2.77 20.27
N VAL A 23 -1.60 -3.23 19.91
CA VAL A 23 -0.93 -4.39 20.51
C VAL A 23 -0.04 -3.96 21.68
N SER A 24 0.49 -4.92 22.43
CA SER A 24 1.53 -4.65 23.44
C SER A 24 2.88 -4.48 22.73
N GLY A 25 3.61 -3.40 23.02
CA GLY A 25 4.99 -3.21 22.56
C GLY A 25 5.16 -2.60 21.15
N GLY A 26 4.28 -1.70 20.71
CA GLY A 26 4.50 -0.93 19.49
C GLY A 26 3.45 0.17 19.26
N GLU A 27 3.77 1.11 18.37
CA GLU A 27 2.90 2.27 18.01
C GLU A 27 2.00 1.97 16.80
N ALA A 28 2.23 0.85 16.11
CA ALA A 28 1.43 0.50 14.95
C ALA A 28 -0.02 0.24 15.33
N VAL A 29 -0.94 0.80 14.56
CA VAL A 29 -2.38 0.54 14.66
C VAL A 29 -2.70 -0.68 13.79
N HIS A 30 -3.34 -1.66 14.40
CA HIS A 30 -3.69 -2.95 13.82
C HIS A 30 -5.19 -3.05 13.58
N LEU A 31 -5.59 -4.07 12.81
CA LEU A 31 -6.99 -4.36 12.51
C LEU A 31 -7.39 -5.67 13.17
N ALA A 32 -8.53 -5.70 13.86
CA ALA A 32 -9.22 -6.91 14.27
C ALA A 32 -10.52 -7.06 13.47
N ARG A 33 -10.86 -8.28 13.08
CA ARG A 33 -12.08 -8.54 12.30
C ARG A 33 -13.29 -8.63 13.22
N TRP A 34 -14.46 -8.34 12.65
CA TRP A 34 -15.71 -8.83 13.19
C TRP A 34 -15.66 -10.36 13.30
N HIS A 35 -16.13 -10.88 14.43
CA HIS A 35 -16.20 -12.30 14.74
C HIS A 35 -17.64 -12.79 14.49
N GLU A 36 -17.81 -13.73 13.54
CA GLU A 36 -19.11 -14.37 13.28
C GLU A 36 -19.54 -15.30 14.43
N PRO A 37 -20.84 -15.59 14.62
CA PRO A 37 -21.41 -16.02 15.91
C PRO A 37 -21.02 -17.42 16.41
N THR A 38 -20.15 -18.15 15.72
CA THR A 38 -19.86 -19.57 16.01
C THR A 38 -18.97 -19.80 17.24
N GLY A 39 -18.61 -18.75 17.98
CA GLY A 39 -17.79 -18.81 19.18
C GLY A 39 -17.85 -17.52 20.01
N PRO A 40 -17.26 -17.50 21.23
CA PRO A 40 -17.17 -16.27 22.00
C PRO A 40 -16.16 -15.34 21.32
N GLY A 41 -16.63 -14.20 20.82
CA GLY A 41 -15.76 -13.09 20.46
C GLY A 41 -15.31 -12.31 21.69
N ARG A 42 -14.67 -11.16 21.45
CA ARG A 42 -14.14 -10.29 22.49
C ARG A 42 -14.71 -8.87 22.38
N GLY A 43 -14.93 -8.21 23.52
CA GLY A 43 -15.27 -6.79 23.57
C GLY A 43 -14.12 -5.90 23.12
N ALA A 44 -14.42 -4.75 22.51
CA ALA A 44 -13.43 -3.81 21.97
C ALA A 44 -12.45 -3.29 23.04
N VAL A 45 -12.89 -3.24 24.28
CA VAL A 45 -12.13 -2.76 25.43
C VAL A 45 -12.26 -3.74 26.59
N PRO A 46 -11.17 -4.12 27.28
CA PRO A 46 -11.25 -4.94 28.49
C PRO A 46 -12.06 -4.29 29.62
N ASP A 47 -12.79 -5.08 30.41
CA ASP A 47 -13.68 -4.57 31.47
C ASP A 47 -13.00 -3.68 32.50
N HIS A 48 -11.72 -3.90 32.82
CA HIS A 48 -11.00 -3.07 33.78
C HIS A 48 -10.75 -1.63 33.31
N TYR A 49 -10.91 -1.34 32.02
CA TYR A 49 -10.94 0.04 31.50
C TYR A 49 -12.34 0.67 31.56
N LEU A 50 -13.38 -0.14 31.80
CA LEU A 50 -14.79 0.28 31.77
C LEU A 50 -15.43 0.29 33.17
N ALA A 51 -14.88 -0.46 34.14
CA ALA A 51 -15.40 -0.58 35.51
C ALA A 51 -14.47 0.10 36.53
N GLY A 52 -15.02 0.89 37.46
CA GLY A 52 -14.29 1.57 38.55
C GLY A 52 -14.41 3.11 38.51
N GLY A 53 -13.92 3.80 39.56
CA GLY A 53 -14.14 5.23 39.80
C GLY A 53 -12.92 6.15 39.62
N ASP A 54 -12.05 5.88 38.63
CA ASP A 54 -11.01 6.84 38.24
C ASP A 54 -11.54 7.80 37.17
N SER A 55 -11.08 9.05 37.21
CA SER A 55 -11.43 10.16 36.33
C SER A 55 -11.34 9.84 34.82
N GLU A 56 -10.36 9.04 34.39
CA GLU A 56 -10.23 8.60 32.99
C GLU A 56 -11.35 7.65 32.57
N ARG A 57 -11.77 6.76 33.47
CA ARG A 57 -12.84 5.78 33.21
C ARG A 57 -14.19 6.47 33.11
N GLU A 58 -14.45 7.42 33.99
CA GLU A 58 -15.65 8.26 33.91
C GLU A 58 -15.68 9.06 32.60
N ALA A 59 -14.53 9.58 32.16
CA ALA A 59 -14.44 10.27 30.88
C ALA A 59 -14.75 9.34 29.70
N VAL A 60 -14.32 8.07 29.73
CA VAL A 60 -14.71 7.08 28.72
C VAL A 60 -16.21 6.80 28.76
N GLN A 61 -16.79 6.57 29.94
CA GLN A 61 -18.24 6.31 30.10
C GLN A 61 -19.11 7.49 29.63
N ARG A 62 -18.61 8.73 29.74
CA ARG A 62 -19.31 9.93 29.23
C ARG A 62 -19.21 10.11 27.71
N ARG A 63 -18.20 9.53 27.07
CA ARG A 63 -17.90 9.74 25.63
C ARG A 63 -18.29 8.55 24.76
N TYR A 64 -18.28 7.35 25.32
CA TYR A 64 -18.49 6.11 24.57
C TYR A 64 -19.74 5.36 25.01
N ASP A 65 -20.36 4.66 24.05
CA ASP A 65 -21.38 3.66 24.30
C ASP A 65 -20.71 2.41 24.88
N VAL A 66 -20.73 2.30 26.21
CA VAL A 66 -20.09 1.20 26.95
C VAL A 66 -20.71 -0.15 26.63
N GLU A 67 -22.02 -0.19 26.33
CA GLU A 67 -22.68 -1.44 25.94
C GLU A 67 -22.14 -1.92 24.60
N ALA A 68 -22.02 -1.02 23.62
CA ALA A 68 -21.42 -1.34 22.32
C ALA A 68 -19.95 -1.77 22.43
N LEU A 69 -19.15 -1.14 23.31
CA LEU A 69 -17.75 -1.53 23.54
C LEU A 69 -17.59 -2.93 24.15
N ARG A 70 -18.58 -3.40 24.92
CA ARG A 70 -18.56 -4.72 25.58
C ARG A 70 -19.05 -5.87 24.71
N GLN A 71 -19.69 -5.58 23.57
CA GLN A 71 -20.21 -6.63 22.70
C GLN A 71 -19.08 -7.58 22.28
N PRO A 72 -19.22 -8.91 22.51
CA PRO A 72 -18.19 -9.89 22.21
C PRO A 72 -18.20 -10.27 20.72
N ILE A 73 -18.02 -9.26 19.87
CA ILE A 73 -18.16 -9.35 18.41
C ILE A 73 -16.83 -9.19 17.66
N TRP A 74 -15.71 -9.10 18.37
CA TRP A 74 -14.38 -8.92 17.75
C TRP A 74 -13.50 -10.16 17.90
N GLU A 75 -12.68 -10.41 16.89
CA GLU A 75 -11.68 -11.47 16.91
C GLU A 75 -10.66 -11.28 18.03
N HIS A 76 -10.20 -12.39 18.62
CA HIS A 76 -9.20 -12.37 19.69
C HIS A 76 -7.82 -11.92 19.22
N THR A 77 -7.57 -12.04 17.92
CA THR A 77 -6.31 -11.65 17.30
C THR A 77 -6.53 -10.62 16.19
N THR A 78 -5.50 -9.84 15.93
CA THR A 78 -5.45 -8.95 14.77
C THR A 78 -5.38 -9.77 13.49
N MET A 79 -5.71 -9.16 12.35
CA MET A 79 -5.57 -9.76 11.03
C MET A 79 -4.16 -10.30 10.76
N CYS A 80 -3.12 -9.66 11.34
CA CYS A 80 -1.75 -10.14 11.22
C CYS A 80 -1.34 -11.20 12.28
N GLY A 81 -2.28 -11.75 13.04
CA GLY A 81 -2.08 -12.84 14.00
C GLY A 81 -1.54 -12.43 15.37
N ARG A 82 -1.43 -11.13 15.67
CA ARG A 82 -1.00 -10.65 17.00
C ARG A 82 -2.18 -10.55 17.95
N VAL A 83 -1.97 -10.93 19.21
CA VAL A 83 -2.89 -10.60 20.30
C VAL A 83 -2.87 -9.08 20.52
N TRP A 84 -4.04 -8.47 20.62
CA TRP A 84 -4.18 -7.03 20.83
C TRP A 84 -4.61 -6.71 22.26
N ALA A 85 -4.25 -5.53 22.74
CA ALA A 85 -4.47 -5.12 24.12
C ALA A 85 -5.85 -4.45 24.30
N LEU A 86 -6.17 -3.47 23.46
CA LEU A 86 -7.45 -2.77 23.43
C LEU A 86 -7.66 -2.06 22.09
N MET A 87 -8.88 -1.64 21.82
CA MET A 87 -9.23 -0.67 20.79
C MET A 87 -8.41 0.64 20.93
N VAL A 88 -8.14 1.31 19.81
CA VAL A 88 -7.56 2.66 19.80
C VAL A 88 -8.68 3.69 19.86
N GLY A 89 -8.48 4.81 20.56
CA GLY A 89 -9.47 5.89 20.60
C GLY A 89 -9.81 6.42 19.20
N GLY A 90 -11.06 6.79 18.98
CA GLY A 90 -11.57 7.38 17.74
C GLY A 90 -12.23 8.73 18.01
N ASP A 91 -13.41 8.95 17.44
CA ASP A 91 -14.17 10.20 17.58
C ASP A 91 -14.53 10.56 19.04
N GLY A 92 -14.72 9.54 19.89
CA GLY A 92 -14.90 9.74 21.33
C GLY A 92 -13.62 10.12 22.07
N GLY A 93 -12.50 10.34 21.37
CA GLY A 93 -11.19 10.68 21.91
C GLY A 93 -10.44 9.49 22.51
N THR A 94 -9.35 9.76 23.22
CA THR A 94 -8.46 8.72 23.77
C THR A 94 -9.14 7.87 24.85
N LEU A 95 -8.84 6.58 24.90
CA LEU A 95 -9.32 5.65 25.94
C LEU A 95 -8.43 5.63 27.20
N SER A 96 -7.22 6.19 27.09
CA SER A 96 -6.25 6.31 28.19
C SER A 96 -5.32 7.48 27.87
N ARG A 97 -4.80 8.15 28.91
CA ARG A 97 -3.80 9.22 28.73
C ARG A 97 -2.51 8.79 28.03
N TYR A 98 -2.22 7.49 27.99
CA TYR A 98 -0.98 6.95 27.42
C TYR A 98 -1.08 6.60 25.93
N ARG A 99 -2.24 6.79 25.29
CA ARG A 99 -2.45 6.42 23.88
C ARG A 99 -3.25 7.49 23.15
N GLU A 100 -2.78 7.82 21.95
CA GLU A 100 -3.47 8.75 21.06
C GLU A 100 -4.63 8.07 20.32
N ALA A 101 -5.54 8.90 19.81
CA ALA A 101 -6.58 8.45 18.91
C ALA A 101 -5.97 8.17 17.52
N ALA A 102 -6.51 7.19 16.81
CA ALA A 102 -6.10 6.88 15.45
C ALA A 102 -7.31 6.58 14.59
N PHE A 103 -7.26 7.04 13.34
CA PHE A 103 -8.36 6.93 12.38
C PHE A 103 -8.00 6.04 11.19
N ALA A 104 -6.79 5.48 11.17
CA ALA A 104 -6.30 4.59 10.12
C ALA A 104 -5.33 3.55 10.68
N PRO A 105 -5.29 2.34 10.09
CA PRO A 105 -4.32 1.32 10.44
C PRO A 105 -2.95 1.65 9.84
N THR A 106 -1.87 1.36 10.58
CA THR A 106 -0.48 1.60 10.13
C THR A 106 0.35 0.32 10.06
N CYS A 107 -0.17 -0.81 10.56
CA CYS A 107 0.49 -2.10 10.41
C CYS A 107 0.48 -2.55 8.94
N ARG A 108 1.67 -2.56 8.30
CA ARG A 108 1.86 -3.00 6.91
C ARG A 108 1.23 -4.35 6.60
N ARG A 109 1.35 -5.33 7.51
CA ARG A 109 0.77 -6.67 7.29
C ARG A 109 -0.75 -6.66 7.34
N CYS A 110 -1.35 -5.88 8.23
CA CYS A 110 -2.80 -5.71 8.27
C CYS A 110 -3.30 -5.02 6.99
N LEU A 111 -2.60 -3.97 6.52
CA LEU A 111 -2.91 -3.29 5.27
C LEU A 111 -2.88 -4.25 4.07
N THR A 112 -1.84 -5.09 3.94
CA THR A 112 -1.77 -6.10 2.87
C THR A 112 -2.91 -7.13 2.93
N LEU A 113 -3.40 -7.48 4.12
CA LEU A 113 -4.51 -8.42 4.27
C LEU A 113 -5.87 -7.76 4.05
N MET A 114 -6.00 -6.48 4.41
CA MET A 114 -7.16 -5.65 4.14
C MET A 114 -7.36 -5.43 2.64
N ASP A 115 -6.26 -5.25 1.89
CA ASP A 115 -6.28 -5.10 0.43
C ASP A 115 -7.00 -6.26 -0.28
N ARG A 116 -6.93 -7.48 0.28
CA ARG A 116 -7.61 -8.68 -0.25
C ARG A 116 -9.12 -8.68 -0.06
N LEU A 117 -9.66 -7.74 0.71
CA LEU A 117 -11.10 -7.58 0.89
C LEU A 117 -11.72 -6.78 -0.25
N PHE A 118 -10.90 -6.08 -1.06
CA PHE A 118 -11.37 -5.45 -2.27
C PHE A 118 -11.41 -6.47 -3.41
N PRO A 119 -12.38 -6.36 -4.33
CA PRO A 119 -12.38 -7.18 -5.54
C PRO A 119 -11.08 -6.94 -6.30
N ALA A 120 -10.51 -8.01 -6.84
CA ALA A 120 -9.35 -7.87 -7.72
C ALA A 120 -9.71 -6.96 -8.89
N PRO A 121 -8.92 -5.91 -9.17
CA PRO A 121 -9.19 -5.04 -10.30
C PRO A 121 -9.20 -5.87 -11.58
N ALA A 122 -10.13 -5.56 -12.49
CA ALA A 122 -10.12 -6.16 -13.81
C ALA A 122 -8.79 -5.80 -14.49
N VAL A 123 -8.08 -6.82 -14.99
CA VAL A 123 -6.80 -6.59 -15.67
C VAL A 123 -7.08 -5.82 -16.96
N ASP A 124 -6.43 -4.67 -17.13
CA ASP A 124 -6.56 -3.87 -18.33
C ASP A 124 -6.01 -4.66 -19.53
N ARG A 125 -6.76 -4.67 -20.64
CA ARG A 125 -6.38 -5.30 -21.91
C ARG A 125 -5.02 -4.85 -22.45
N ARG A 126 -4.54 -3.67 -22.03
CA ARG A 126 -3.22 -3.13 -22.41
C ARG A 126 -2.06 -3.85 -21.74
N VAL A 127 -2.28 -4.54 -20.62
CA VAL A 127 -1.19 -5.15 -19.83
C VAL A 127 -0.28 -6.04 -20.68
N PRO A 128 -0.79 -7.01 -21.49
CA PRO A 128 0.09 -7.84 -22.30
C PRO A 128 0.86 -7.07 -23.37
N VAL A 129 0.22 -6.06 -23.98
CA VAL A 129 0.84 -5.23 -25.03
C VAL A 129 1.96 -4.37 -24.46
N VAL A 130 1.70 -3.67 -23.36
CA VAL A 130 2.70 -2.85 -22.68
C VAL A 130 3.84 -3.72 -22.18
N ALA A 131 3.55 -4.90 -21.64
CA ALA A 131 4.58 -5.82 -21.17
C ALA A 131 5.48 -6.33 -22.30
N GLN A 132 4.92 -6.59 -23.50
CA GLN A 132 5.70 -6.97 -24.68
C GLN A 132 6.58 -5.81 -25.17
N VAL A 133 6.05 -4.60 -25.29
CA VAL A 133 6.84 -3.41 -25.68
C VAL A 133 7.99 -3.19 -24.70
N VAL A 134 7.73 -3.28 -23.39
CA VAL A 134 8.77 -3.18 -22.37
C VAL A 134 9.82 -4.29 -22.52
N CYS A 135 9.40 -5.52 -22.83
CA CYS A 135 10.32 -6.62 -23.08
C CYS A 135 11.24 -6.32 -24.27
N ASP A 136 10.69 -5.80 -25.37
CA ASP A 136 11.46 -5.45 -26.56
C ASP A 136 12.46 -4.32 -26.28
N VAL A 137 12.03 -3.28 -25.57
CA VAL A 137 12.88 -2.17 -25.12
C VAL A 137 14.00 -2.65 -24.19
N VAL A 138 13.70 -3.53 -23.22
CA VAL A 138 14.72 -4.09 -22.32
C VAL A 138 15.70 -4.99 -23.07
N ARG A 139 15.27 -5.68 -24.13
CA ARG A 139 16.17 -6.48 -24.97
C ARG A 139 17.15 -5.62 -25.76
N GLU A 140 16.73 -4.43 -26.16
CA GLU A 140 17.56 -3.49 -26.93
C GLU A 140 18.50 -2.68 -26.03
N HIS A 141 17.99 -2.19 -24.89
CA HIS A 141 18.73 -1.22 -24.05
C HIS A 141 19.17 -1.77 -22.68
N GLY A 142 18.72 -2.95 -22.28
CA GLY A 142 18.97 -3.52 -20.95
C GLY A 142 18.10 -2.93 -19.83
N TYR A 143 17.32 -1.89 -20.10
CA TYR A 143 16.40 -1.26 -19.15
C TYR A 143 15.20 -0.59 -19.86
N ALA A 144 14.16 -0.31 -19.10
CA ALA A 144 12.99 0.45 -19.57
C ALA A 144 12.34 1.25 -18.44
N GLU A 145 11.84 2.43 -18.75
CA GLU A 145 10.99 3.26 -17.89
C GLU A 145 9.55 3.17 -18.35
N VAL A 146 8.64 2.74 -17.48
CA VAL A 146 7.19 2.76 -17.74
C VAL A 146 6.55 3.86 -16.90
N ARG A 147 5.82 4.77 -17.55
CA ARG A 147 5.21 5.94 -16.91
C ARG A 147 3.68 5.85 -16.94
N GLN A 148 3.06 6.50 -15.95
CA GLN A 148 1.61 6.68 -15.86
C GLN A 148 0.83 5.36 -15.81
N VAL A 149 1.43 4.32 -15.20
CA VAL A 149 0.74 3.04 -15.00
C VAL A 149 -0.34 3.22 -13.93
N PRO A 150 -1.61 2.86 -14.19
CA PRO A 150 -2.64 2.87 -13.15
C PRO A 150 -2.21 2.00 -11.95
N GLY A 151 -2.36 2.52 -10.74
CA GLY A 151 -1.81 1.90 -9.53
C GLY A 151 -2.33 0.48 -9.27
N ASP A 152 -3.59 0.23 -9.63
CA ASP A 152 -4.26 -1.07 -9.56
C ASP A 152 -3.73 -2.09 -10.59
N GLN A 153 -3.17 -1.62 -11.71
CA GLN A 153 -2.59 -2.46 -12.78
C GLN A 153 -1.10 -2.75 -12.58
N LEU A 154 -0.41 -1.93 -11.78
CA LEU A 154 1.05 -1.97 -11.61
C LEU A 154 1.58 -3.33 -11.17
N ALA A 155 0.91 -3.98 -10.20
CA ALA A 155 1.35 -5.28 -9.69
C ALA A 155 1.25 -6.38 -10.76
N VAL A 156 0.17 -6.35 -11.56
CA VAL A 156 -0.06 -7.31 -12.65
C VAL A 156 0.94 -7.06 -13.78
N LEU A 157 1.11 -5.81 -14.19
CA LEU A 157 2.08 -5.43 -15.23
C LEU A 157 3.51 -5.86 -14.86
N ARG A 158 3.95 -5.61 -13.62
CA ARG A 158 5.27 -6.05 -13.12
C ARG A 158 5.44 -7.56 -13.15
N LYS A 159 4.37 -8.32 -12.87
CA LYS A 159 4.41 -9.78 -12.96
C LYS A 159 4.55 -10.23 -14.41
N GLU A 160 3.79 -9.63 -15.31
CA GLU A 160 3.80 -9.95 -16.74
C GLU A 160 5.16 -9.64 -17.38
N ILE A 161 5.71 -8.45 -17.15
CA ILE A 161 7.04 -8.05 -17.64
C ILE A 161 8.12 -9.04 -17.19
N ARG A 162 8.16 -9.35 -15.88
CA ARG A 162 9.15 -10.31 -15.35
C ARG A 162 9.00 -11.69 -15.96
N SER A 163 7.77 -12.13 -16.19
CA SER A 163 7.48 -13.42 -16.81
C SER A 163 7.95 -13.44 -18.27
N LEU A 164 7.55 -12.45 -19.06
CA LEU A 164 7.89 -12.35 -20.49
C LEU A 164 9.40 -12.24 -20.71
N ILE A 165 10.10 -11.35 -19.98
CA ILE A 165 11.55 -11.22 -20.13
C ILE A 165 12.24 -12.53 -19.76
N ARG A 166 11.86 -13.16 -18.64
CA ARG A 166 12.44 -14.46 -18.26
C ARG A 166 12.18 -15.54 -19.31
N GLN A 167 11.00 -15.56 -19.93
CA GLN A 167 10.66 -16.52 -20.98
C GLN A 167 11.44 -16.28 -22.27
N GLN A 168 11.65 -15.01 -22.65
CA GLN A 168 12.28 -14.65 -23.93
C GLN A 168 13.81 -14.57 -23.88
N THR A 169 14.38 -14.19 -22.73
CA THR A 169 15.83 -13.95 -22.59
C THR A 169 16.50 -14.91 -21.61
N GLY A 170 15.73 -15.64 -20.80
CA GLY A 170 16.26 -16.50 -19.74
C GLY A 170 16.75 -15.75 -18.49
N HIS A 171 16.73 -14.41 -18.50
CA HIS A 171 17.27 -13.60 -17.41
C HIS A 171 16.19 -13.18 -16.40
N ALA A 172 16.61 -13.04 -15.14
CA ALA A 172 15.80 -12.38 -14.13
C ALA A 172 15.97 -10.86 -14.25
N VAL A 173 14.90 -10.12 -13.93
CA VAL A 173 14.91 -8.65 -13.99
C VAL A 173 14.46 -8.05 -12.66
N GLN A 174 14.99 -6.87 -12.38
CA GLN A 174 14.58 -6.05 -11.26
C GLN A 174 13.47 -5.08 -11.71
N THR A 175 12.48 -4.87 -10.84
CA THR A 175 11.41 -3.88 -11.06
C THR A 175 11.32 -2.97 -9.85
N LEU A 176 11.56 -1.68 -10.06
CA LEU A 176 11.56 -0.64 -9.04
C LEU A 176 10.41 0.32 -9.29
N VAL A 177 9.72 0.75 -8.24
CA VAL A 177 8.56 1.64 -8.33
C VAL A 177 8.84 2.88 -7.51
N HIS A 178 8.67 4.05 -8.10
CA HIS A 178 8.75 5.33 -7.42
C HIS A 178 7.69 6.29 -7.98
N GLY A 179 6.70 6.66 -7.16
CA GLY A 179 5.57 7.45 -7.64
C GLY A 179 4.81 6.74 -8.75
N ASP A 180 4.70 7.38 -9.91
CA ASP A 180 4.06 6.87 -11.14
C ASP A 180 5.06 6.21 -12.13
N LEU A 181 6.32 6.07 -11.72
CA LEU A 181 7.39 5.48 -12.52
C LEU A 181 7.65 4.02 -12.10
N LEU A 182 7.63 3.13 -13.09
CA LEU A 182 8.14 1.77 -13.00
C LEU A 182 9.44 1.68 -13.80
N LEU A 183 10.55 1.42 -13.12
CA LEU A 183 11.84 1.14 -13.77
C LEU A 183 12.05 -0.38 -13.82
N VAL A 184 12.42 -0.87 -15.00
CA VAL A 184 12.76 -2.28 -15.26
C VAL A 184 14.22 -2.35 -15.65
N VAL A 185 14.99 -3.20 -14.98
CA VAL A 185 16.44 -3.33 -15.22
C VAL A 185 16.78 -4.81 -15.39
N CYS A 186 17.50 -5.13 -16.46
CA CYS A 186 18.04 -6.45 -16.74
C CYS A 186 19.57 -6.35 -16.86
N ASP A 187 20.28 -6.50 -15.74
CA ASP A 187 21.75 -6.31 -15.71
C ASP A 187 22.52 -7.11 -16.77
N PRO A 188 22.19 -8.38 -17.08
CA PRO A 188 22.90 -9.13 -18.14
C PRO A 188 22.74 -8.55 -19.55
N LEU A 189 21.71 -7.73 -19.79
CA LEU A 189 21.43 -7.11 -21.09
C LEU A 189 21.87 -5.65 -21.14
N ARG A 190 22.43 -5.12 -20.05
CA ARG A 190 22.96 -3.74 -20.03
C ARG A 190 24.31 -3.68 -20.71
N ASP A 191 24.47 -2.68 -21.57
CA ASP A 191 25.76 -2.31 -22.12
C ASP A 191 26.38 -1.19 -21.27
N ALA A 192 27.15 -1.59 -20.26
CA ALA A 192 27.80 -0.66 -19.34
C ALA A 192 28.80 0.29 -20.05
N GLU A 193 29.40 -0.14 -21.17
CA GLU A 193 30.33 0.71 -21.93
C GLU A 193 29.57 1.76 -22.73
N ALA A 194 28.46 1.40 -23.37
CA ALA A 194 27.59 2.36 -24.04
C ALA A 194 26.97 3.36 -23.06
N GLU A 195 26.52 2.90 -21.89
CA GLU A 195 26.02 3.78 -20.82
C GLU A 195 27.08 4.76 -20.34
N MET A 196 28.31 4.29 -20.09
CA MET A 196 29.40 5.15 -19.63
C MET A 196 29.84 6.16 -20.69
N ARG A 197 29.81 5.76 -21.97
CA ARG A 197 30.07 6.67 -23.11
C ARG A 197 29.00 7.76 -23.21
N ALA A 198 27.72 7.39 -23.17
CA ALA A 198 26.61 8.35 -23.21
C ALA A 198 26.63 9.30 -22.00
N ALA A 199 27.01 8.81 -20.81
CA ALA A 199 27.17 9.64 -19.62
C ALA A 199 28.34 10.63 -19.76
N ALA A 200 29.48 10.18 -20.30
CA ALA A 200 30.64 11.04 -20.55
C ALA A 200 30.29 12.15 -21.56
N GLU A 201 29.64 11.80 -22.67
CA GLU A 201 29.16 12.76 -23.69
C GLU A 201 28.19 13.78 -23.10
N ALA A 202 27.25 13.36 -22.24
CA ALA A 202 26.32 14.27 -21.59
C ALA A 202 27.01 15.22 -20.60
N VAL A 203 28.01 14.75 -19.84
CA VAL A 203 28.81 15.58 -18.94
C VAL A 203 29.65 16.59 -19.72
N GLU A 204 30.26 16.16 -20.83
CA GLU A 204 31.03 17.01 -21.72
C GLU A 204 30.14 18.13 -22.31
N ALA A 205 28.96 17.79 -22.81
CA ALA A 205 27.99 18.76 -23.33
C ALA A 205 27.56 19.81 -22.28
N VAL A 206 27.40 19.42 -21.02
CA VAL A 206 27.03 20.32 -19.91
C VAL A 206 28.21 21.21 -19.49
N LEU A 207 29.42 20.65 -19.40
CA LEU A 207 30.59 21.38 -18.90
C LEU A 207 31.17 22.35 -19.93
N PHE A 208 31.17 21.99 -21.20
CA PHE A 208 31.79 22.78 -22.26
C PHE A 208 30.80 23.66 -23.04
N GLY A 209 29.49 23.48 -22.85
CA GLY A 209 28.47 24.36 -23.42
C GLY A 209 28.40 24.36 -24.95
N ASP A 210 29.07 23.42 -25.61
CA ASP A 210 29.27 23.38 -27.06
C ASP A 210 28.03 22.89 -27.85
N GLN A 211 26.93 22.57 -27.17
CA GLN A 211 25.66 22.30 -27.81
C GLN A 211 24.56 23.24 -27.32
N PRO A 212 23.89 23.99 -28.22
CA PRO A 212 22.63 24.62 -27.84
C PRO A 212 21.70 23.52 -27.31
N LEU A 213 21.04 23.79 -26.18
CA LEU A 213 20.02 22.88 -25.63
C LEU A 213 19.12 22.44 -26.78
N PRO A 214 18.97 21.13 -27.02
CA PRO A 214 18.21 20.67 -28.16
C PRO A 214 16.79 21.23 -28.06
N ALA A 215 16.33 21.89 -29.12
CA ALA A 215 15.01 22.55 -29.17
C ALA A 215 13.85 21.58 -28.92
N ALA A 216 14.10 20.29 -29.14
CA ALA A 216 13.23 19.18 -28.77
C ALA A 216 13.91 18.32 -27.70
N ARG A 217 13.13 17.85 -26.73
CA ARG A 217 13.59 16.87 -25.74
C ARG A 217 14.13 15.64 -26.49
N PRO A 218 15.33 15.13 -26.16
CA PRO A 218 15.89 13.97 -26.85
C PRO A 218 14.89 12.81 -26.76
N GLU A 219 14.72 12.08 -27.87
CA GLU A 219 13.93 10.87 -27.90
C GLU A 219 14.50 9.90 -26.85
N ARG A 220 13.61 9.42 -25.98
CA ARG A 220 13.97 8.44 -24.95
C ARG A 220 13.34 7.11 -25.37
N PRO A 221 13.97 6.34 -26.28
CA PRO A 221 13.40 5.10 -26.80
C PRO A 221 13.13 4.08 -25.68
N TRP A 222 13.81 4.22 -24.53
CA TRP A 222 13.59 3.41 -23.34
C TRP A 222 12.38 3.81 -22.49
N VAL A 223 11.65 4.88 -22.84
CA VAL A 223 10.46 5.34 -22.09
C VAL A 223 9.18 4.87 -22.77
N VAL A 224 8.45 3.99 -22.08
CA VAL A 224 7.13 3.51 -22.47
C VAL A 224 6.08 4.26 -21.65
N THR A 225 5.16 4.96 -22.32
CA THR A 225 4.06 5.66 -21.64
C THR A 225 2.77 4.86 -21.78
N TRP A 226 2.13 4.53 -20.66
CA TRP A 226 0.89 3.74 -20.64
C TRP A 226 -0.23 4.35 -21.50
N THR A 227 -0.33 5.68 -21.50
CA THR A 227 -1.37 6.47 -22.19
C THR A 227 -1.07 6.73 -23.67
N ALA A 228 0.09 6.31 -24.20
CA ALA A 228 0.44 6.48 -25.61
C ALA A 228 -0.58 5.82 -26.57
N TRP A 229 -1.43 4.96 -26.04
CA TRP A 229 -2.44 4.16 -26.74
C TRP A 229 -3.87 4.74 -26.63
N ASP A 230 -4.05 5.86 -25.94
CA ASP A 230 -5.33 6.58 -25.82
C ASP A 230 -5.60 7.55 -26.98
N LEU A 231 -4.66 7.69 -27.91
CA LEU A 231 -4.82 8.45 -29.14
C LEU A 231 -5.51 7.57 -30.20
N GLY A 232 -6.79 7.29 -29.98
CA GLY A 232 -7.68 6.59 -30.92
C GLY A 232 -9.01 7.32 -31.05
#